data_AF-A9IZS6-F1
#
_entry.id   AF-A9IZS6-F1
#
_cell.length_a   1.000
_cell.length_b   1.000
_cell.length_c   1.000
_cell.angle_alpha   90.00
_cell.angle_beta   90.00
_cell.angle_gamma   90.00
#
_symmetry.space_group_name_H-M   'P 1'
#
loop_
_entity.id
_entity.type
_entity.pdbx_description
1 polymer ?
#
loop_
_entity_poly.entity_id
_entity_poly.type
_entity_poly.pdbx_seq_one_letter_code
_entity_poly.pdbx_strand_id
1 'polypeptide(L)'
;MKKTLQILGFFSSLLFFNVSSTLAAALVIEVSGNPETQTITYQCDMGANKERVEATYHNADDISLVNFKWKGDHIIAANVIAASGAKYVGEQYIWWEKNKEVTLYDLSQDPEEKKPIICKDESLLLF
;
A
#
# COMPACT_ATOMS: atom_id res chain seq x y z
N MET A 1 -76.64 2.21 -2.07
CA MET A 1 -75.69 1.19 -2.58
C MET A 1 -74.85 1.81 -3.69
N LYS A 2 -73.57 2.12 -3.42
CA LYS A 2 -72.52 2.32 -4.44
C LYS A 2 -71.18 2.17 -3.70
N LYS A 3 -70.53 1.01 -3.88
CA LYS A 3 -69.24 0.69 -3.27
C LYS A 3 -68.14 1.26 -4.17
N THR A 4 -67.41 2.25 -3.68
CA THR A 4 -66.25 2.81 -4.37
C THR A 4 -65.03 1.97 -4.00
N LEU A 5 -64.49 1.24 -4.97
CA LEU A 5 -63.35 0.34 -4.80
C LEU A 5 -62.05 1.15 -4.97
N GLN A 6 -61.26 1.27 -3.91
CA GLN A 6 -59.92 1.86 -3.96
C GLN A 6 -58.94 0.83 -4.55
N ILE A 7 -58.37 1.13 -5.72
CA ILE A 7 -57.31 0.33 -6.34
C ILE A 7 -55.99 0.79 -5.72
N LEU A 8 -55.46 -0.02 -4.79
CA LEU A 8 -54.14 0.15 -4.20
C LEU A 8 -53.08 -0.32 -5.21
N GLY A 9 -52.45 0.61 -5.91
CA GLY A 9 -51.35 0.34 -6.83
C GLY A 9 -50.08 -0.02 -6.06
N PHE A 10 -49.67 -1.29 -6.12
CA PHE A 10 -48.39 -1.78 -5.62
C PHE A 10 -47.28 -1.32 -6.56
N PHE A 11 -46.57 -0.24 -6.21
CA PHE A 11 -45.33 0.16 -6.87
C PHE A 11 -44.23 -0.85 -6.49
N SER A 12 -44.03 -1.87 -7.31
CA SER A 12 -42.90 -2.80 -7.16
C SER A 12 -41.63 -2.13 -7.67
N SER A 13 -40.82 -1.59 -6.76
CA SER A 13 -39.51 -1.04 -7.06
C SER A 13 -38.52 -2.18 -7.33
N LEU A 14 -38.19 -2.40 -8.61
CA LEU A 14 -37.07 -3.25 -9.04
C LEU A 14 -35.75 -2.58 -8.61
N LEU A 15 -35.11 -3.10 -7.56
CA LEU A 15 -33.74 -2.78 -7.20
C LEU A 15 -32.80 -3.47 -8.19
N PHE A 16 -32.31 -2.72 -9.19
CA PHE A 16 -31.23 -3.17 -10.05
C PHE A 16 -29.92 -3.14 -9.24
N PHE A 17 -29.54 -4.27 -8.66
CA PHE A 17 -28.21 -4.46 -8.10
C PHE A 17 -27.20 -4.55 -9.24
N ASN A 18 -26.49 -3.46 -9.53
CA ASN A 18 -25.33 -3.50 -10.41
C ASN A 18 -24.21 -4.26 -9.68
N VAL A 19 -23.98 -5.51 -10.09
CA VAL A 19 -22.82 -6.28 -9.64
C VAL A 19 -21.63 -5.84 -10.48
N SER A 20 -20.89 -4.85 -10.01
CA SER A 20 -19.59 -4.51 -10.57
C SER A 20 -18.58 -5.59 -10.15
N SER A 21 -18.18 -6.47 -11.07
CA SER A 21 -17.09 -7.41 -10.81
C SER A 21 -15.76 -6.65 -10.85
N THR A 22 -15.12 -6.44 -9.71
CA THR A 22 -13.74 -5.96 -9.68
C THR A 22 -12.81 -7.10 -10.12
N LEU A 23 -12.23 -7.01 -11.32
CA LEU A 23 -11.22 -7.94 -11.79
C LEU A 23 -9.91 -7.66 -11.04
N ALA A 24 -9.49 -8.58 -10.16
CA ALA A 24 -8.16 -8.57 -9.58
C ALA A 24 -7.18 -9.22 -10.57
N ALA A 25 -6.16 -8.47 -11.00
CA ALA A 25 -5.03 -9.02 -11.75
C ALA A 25 -3.92 -9.42 -10.77
N ALA A 26 -3.23 -10.52 -11.05
CA ALA A 26 -2.13 -11.00 -10.23
C ALA A 26 -0.86 -11.09 -11.07
N LEU A 27 0.27 -10.65 -10.48
CA LEU A 27 1.60 -10.94 -10.97
C LEU A 27 2.16 -12.07 -10.11
N VAL A 28 2.55 -13.18 -10.74
CA VAL A 28 3.16 -14.33 -10.07
C VAL A 28 4.62 -14.42 -10.50
N ILE A 29 5.53 -14.44 -9.53
CA ILE A 29 6.95 -14.65 -9.74
C ILE A 29 7.27 -16.01 -9.17
N GLU A 30 7.72 -16.94 -10.01
CA GLU A 30 8.21 -18.23 -9.55
C GLU A 30 9.60 -18.05 -8.95
N VAL A 31 9.76 -18.46 -7.69
CA VAL A 31 11.00 -18.34 -6.92
C VAL A 31 11.38 -19.70 -6.36
N SER A 32 12.68 -19.95 -6.23
CA SER A 32 13.17 -21.08 -5.45
C SER A 32 13.03 -20.81 -3.94
N GLY A 33 13.15 -21.87 -3.14
CA GLY A 33 13.13 -21.74 -1.69
C GLY A 33 11.72 -21.61 -1.10
N ASN A 34 11.66 -21.05 0.11
CA ASN A 34 10.41 -20.84 0.85
C ASN A 34 10.09 -19.34 0.91
N PRO A 35 9.14 -18.83 0.10
CA PRO A 35 8.81 -17.41 0.10
C PRO A 35 8.17 -17.01 1.42
N GLU A 36 8.66 -15.91 1.99
CA GLU A 36 8.16 -15.31 3.21
C GLU A 36 7.57 -13.94 2.92
N THR A 37 6.47 -13.61 3.58
CA THR A 37 5.81 -12.32 3.44
C THR A 37 5.55 -11.71 4.81
N GLN A 38 5.89 -10.44 4.96
CA GLN A 38 5.68 -9.67 6.20
C GLN A 38 5.10 -8.29 5.86
N THR A 39 4.01 -7.91 6.51
CA THR A 39 3.44 -6.56 6.39
C THR A 39 3.73 -5.76 7.65
N ILE A 40 4.28 -4.56 7.48
CA ILE A 40 4.51 -3.59 8.55
C ILE A 40 3.78 -2.29 8.19
N THR A 41 3.10 -1.69 9.16
CA THR A 41 2.54 -0.35 9.00
C THR A 41 3.49 0.69 9.56
N TYR A 42 3.79 1.69 8.73
CA TYR A 42 4.57 2.87 9.10
C TYR A 42 3.71 4.12 9.13
N GLN A 43 4.07 5.03 10.02
CA GLN A 43 3.57 6.40 10.02
C GLN A 43 4.67 7.33 9.50
N CYS A 44 4.48 7.84 8.29
CA CYS A 44 5.39 8.76 7.60
C CYS A 44 5.07 10.22 7.94
N ASP A 45 6.11 10.98 8.28
CA ASP A 45 6.01 12.41 8.61
C ASP A 45 6.13 13.26 7.34
N MET A 46 5.04 13.94 6.98
CA MET A 46 4.94 14.84 5.83
C MET A 46 4.88 16.31 6.27
N GLY A 47 5.44 16.63 7.43
CA GLY A 47 5.44 17.96 8.04
C GLY A 47 4.17 18.21 8.84
N ALA A 48 3.20 18.93 8.27
CA ALA A 48 1.96 19.27 8.98
C ALA A 48 0.99 18.08 9.12
N ASN A 49 1.18 17.05 8.30
CA ASN A 49 0.33 15.87 8.24
C ASN A 49 1.18 14.61 8.38
N LYS A 50 0.51 13.49 8.68
CA LYS A 50 1.12 12.17 8.66
C LYS A 50 0.42 11.28 7.64
N GLU A 51 1.18 10.43 6.95
CA GLU A 51 0.66 9.45 6.01
C GLU A 51 0.90 8.05 6.57
N ARG A 52 -0.16 7.23 6.63
CA ARG A 52 -0.06 5.83 7.05
C ARG A 52 0.27 4.99 5.83
N VAL A 53 1.37 4.25 5.87
CA VAL A 53 1.85 3.42 4.77
C VAL A 53 1.94 1.97 5.23
N GLU A 54 1.22 1.09 4.57
CA GLU A 54 1.43 -0.36 4.70
C GLU A 54 2.47 -0.80 3.68
N ALA A 55 3.55 -1.39 4.17
CA ALA A 55 4.60 -1.97 3.36
C ALA A 55 4.65 -3.48 3.58
N THR A 56 4.51 -4.22 2.48
CA THR A 56 4.59 -5.68 2.48
C THR A 56 5.92 -6.10 1.86
N TYR A 57 6.77 -6.70 2.69
CA TYR A 57 8.03 -7.28 2.31
C TYR A 57 7.82 -8.71 1.82
N HIS A 58 8.47 -9.04 0.70
CA HIS A 58 8.46 -10.37 0.10
C HIS A 58 9.90 -10.84 -0.05
N ASN A 59 10.28 -11.92 0.63
CA ASN A 59 11.63 -12.47 0.61
C ASN A 59 11.61 -13.92 0.14
N ALA A 60 12.55 -14.32 -0.71
CA ALA A 60 12.75 -15.69 -1.16
C ALA A 60 14.19 -15.88 -1.66
N ASP A 61 15.01 -16.69 -0.98
CA ASP A 61 16.44 -16.87 -1.28
C ASP A 61 17.15 -15.52 -1.53
N ASP A 62 17.53 -15.23 -2.78
CA ASP A 62 18.23 -14.01 -3.21
C ASP A 62 17.29 -12.85 -3.58
N ILE A 63 15.97 -13.06 -3.54
CA ILE A 63 14.95 -12.06 -3.86
C ILE A 63 14.48 -11.40 -2.56
N SER A 64 14.53 -10.07 -2.55
CA SER A 64 13.95 -9.26 -1.48
C SER A 64 13.29 -8.03 -2.10
N LEU A 65 11.95 -7.96 -1.97
CA LEU A 65 11.11 -6.91 -2.53
C LEU A 65 10.30 -6.25 -1.42
N VAL A 66 9.95 -4.99 -1.60
CA VAL A 66 8.91 -4.31 -0.81
C VAL A 66 7.85 -3.77 -1.75
N ASN A 67 6.59 -4.08 -1.45
CA ASN A 67 5.44 -3.42 -2.05
C ASN A 67 4.88 -2.41 -1.06
N PHE A 68 4.49 -1.24 -1.53
CA PHE A 68 3.79 -0.25 -0.71
C PHE A 68 2.98 0.69 -1.60
N LYS A 69 2.08 1.47 -0.98
CA LYS A 69 1.41 2.58 -1.64
C LYS A 69 1.94 3.90 -1.13
N TRP A 70 2.21 4.82 -2.04
CA TRP A 70 2.69 6.15 -1.70
C TRP A 70 2.03 7.20 -2.59
N LYS A 71 1.35 8.19 -2.01
CA LYS A 71 0.64 9.25 -2.75
C LYS A 71 -0.33 8.73 -3.84
N GLY A 72 -0.90 7.55 -3.62
CA GLY A 72 -1.83 6.91 -4.57
C GLY A 72 -1.17 5.97 -5.57
N ASP A 73 0.15 6.01 -5.72
CA ASP A 73 0.90 5.10 -6.59
C ASP A 73 1.18 3.79 -5.87
N HIS A 74 1.23 2.69 -6.62
CA HIS A 74 1.67 1.38 -6.12
C HIS A 74 3.12 1.15 -6.53
N ILE A 75 4.00 1.01 -5.56
CA ILE A 75 5.44 0.87 -5.78
C ILE A 75 5.83 -0.56 -5.41
N ILE A 76 6.59 -1.20 -6.30
CA ILE A 76 7.35 -2.41 -6.00
C ILE A 76 8.82 -2.03 -6.13
N ALA A 77 9.57 -2.12 -5.03
CA ALA A 77 10.98 -1.77 -4.96
C ALA A 77 11.81 -3.00 -4.63
N ALA A 78 12.94 -3.18 -5.33
CA ALA A 78 13.85 -4.30 -5.12
C ALA A 78 14.98 -3.91 -4.18
N ASN A 79 15.41 -4.83 -3.33
CA ASN A 79 16.57 -4.64 -2.47
C ASN A 79 17.84 -4.45 -3.31
N VAL A 80 18.68 -3.51 -2.89
CA VAL A 80 19.97 -3.21 -3.52
C VAL A 80 21.06 -3.09 -2.46
N ILE A 81 22.31 -3.21 -2.90
CA ILE A 81 23.48 -3.07 -2.02
C ILE A 81 23.46 -1.70 -1.32
N ALA A 82 23.65 -1.73 0.00
CA ALA A 82 23.75 -0.56 0.85
C ALA A 82 24.81 -0.76 1.93
N ALA A 83 25.39 0.34 2.41
CA ALA A 83 26.39 0.29 3.47
C ALA A 83 25.83 -0.19 4.82
N SER A 84 24.55 0.06 5.08
CA SER A 84 23.85 -0.41 6.28
C SER A 84 22.34 -0.45 6.05
N GLY A 85 21.64 -1.31 6.78
CA GLY A 85 20.19 -1.46 6.64
C GLY A 85 19.79 -2.11 5.32
N ALA A 86 18.49 -2.15 5.04
CA ALA A 86 17.94 -2.68 3.81
C ALA A 86 17.45 -1.53 2.91
N LYS A 87 18.14 -1.30 1.79
CA LYS A 87 17.78 -0.26 0.81
C LYS A 87 17.02 -0.92 -0.33
N TYR A 88 15.85 -0.39 -0.65
CA TYR A 88 15.02 -0.82 -1.76
C TYR A 88 14.84 0.34 -2.73
N VAL A 89 14.92 0.07 -4.03
CA VAL A 89 14.75 1.07 -5.09
C VAL A 89 13.70 0.59 -6.09
N GLY A 90 12.76 1.47 -6.42
CA GLY A 90 11.71 1.22 -7.39
C GLY A 90 11.08 2.54 -7.84
N GLU A 91 10.80 2.67 -9.14
CA GLU A 91 10.36 3.95 -9.73
C GLU A 91 11.36 5.09 -9.35
N GLN A 92 10.87 6.26 -8.96
CA GLN A 92 11.69 7.38 -8.44
C GLN A 92 12.00 7.27 -6.93
N TYR A 93 11.61 6.19 -6.27
CA TYR A 93 11.63 6.11 -4.81
C TYR A 93 12.77 5.24 -4.29
N ILE A 94 13.36 5.70 -3.18
CA ILE A 94 14.25 4.89 -2.34
C ILE A 94 13.52 4.65 -1.02
N TRP A 95 13.27 3.39 -0.70
CA TRP A 95 12.77 2.94 0.59
C TRP A 95 13.92 2.34 1.38
N TRP A 96 14.46 3.06 2.36
CA TRP A 96 15.63 2.60 3.12
C TRP A 96 15.28 2.30 4.57
N GLU A 97 15.15 1.02 4.89
CA GLU A 97 14.87 0.54 6.24
C GLU A 97 16.17 0.44 7.07
N LYS A 98 16.12 0.99 8.29
CA LYS A 98 17.17 0.87 9.28
C LYS A 98 16.57 1.01 10.68
N ASN A 99 16.86 0.04 11.55
CA ASN A 99 16.46 0.08 12.96
C ASN A 99 14.94 0.29 13.16
N LYS A 100 14.08 -0.37 12.37
CA LYS A 100 12.61 -0.21 12.43
C LYS A 100 12.09 1.19 12.09
N GLU A 101 12.93 2.00 11.45
CA GLU A 101 12.55 3.24 10.79
C GLU A 101 12.81 3.09 9.30
N VAL A 102 12.00 3.73 8.48
CA VAL A 102 12.19 3.81 7.04
C VAL A 102 12.46 5.27 6.70
N THR A 103 13.53 5.49 5.96
CA THR A 103 13.82 6.76 5.30
C THR A 103 13.39 6.64 3.84
N LEU A 104 12.34 7.35 3.45
CA LEU A 104 11.80 7.39 2.10
C LEU A 104 12.31 8.62 1.36
N TYR A 105 12.89 8.41 0.18
CA TYR A 105 13.31 9.49 -0.72
C TYR A 105 12.47 9.48 -2.00
N ASP A 106 12.14 10.67 -2.48
CA ASP A 106 11.50 10.91 -3.78
C ASP A 106 12.52 11.65 -4.66
N LEU A 107 13.25 10.90 -5.48
CA LEU A 107 14.34 11.44 -6.30
C LEU A 107 13.83 12.37 -7.41
N SER A 108 12.53 12.36 -7.72
CA SER A 108 11.94 13.29 -8.68
C SER A 108 11.86 14.72 -8.11
N GLN A 109 11.63 14.85 -6.80
CA GLN A 109 11.50 16.12 -6.11
C GLN A 109 12.81 16.54 -5.40
N ASP A 110 13.62 15.56 -5.00
CA ASP A 110 14.83 15.76 -4.22
C ASP A 110 15.95 14.81 -4.69
N PRO A 111 16.54 15.06 -5.87
CA PRO A 111 17.56 14.20 -6.46
C PRO A 111 18.87 14.15 -5.66
N GLU A 112 19.06 15.09 -4.74
CA GLU A 112 20.24 15.14 -3.87
C GLU A 112 20.00 14.48 -2.49
N GLU A 113 18.82 13.88 -2.28
CA GLU A 113 18.48 13.13 -1.07
C GLU A 113 18.60 13.96 0.24
N LYS A 114 18.34 15.27 0.18
CA LYS A 114 18.50 16.21 1.30
C LYS A 114 17.29 16.34 2.22
N LYS A 115 16.10 15.96 1.76
CA LYS A 115 14.81 16.12 2.44
C LYS A 115 14.08 14.78 2.47
N PRO A 116 14.64 13.77 3.17
CA PRO A 116 13.96 12.50 3.32
C PRO A 116 12.67 12.64 4.11
N ILE A 117 11.76 11.70 3.86
CA ILE A 117 10.55 11.48 4.64
C ILE A 117 10.83 10.36 5.63
N ILE A 118 10.59 10.63 6.92
CA ILE A 118 10.84 9.66 7.97
C ILE A 118 9.54 8.91 8.30
N CYS A 119 9.62 7.59 8.23
CA CYS A 119 8.51 6.68 8.44
C CYS A 119 8.80 5.76 9.62
N LYS A 120 8.02 5.85 10.68
CA LYS A 120 8.22 5.07 11.91
C LYS A 120 7.26 3.91 11.98
N ASP A 121 7.76 2.72 12.32
CA ASP A 121 6.91 1.55 12.59
C ASP A 121 5.91 1.88 13.71
N GLU A 122 4.63 1.69 13.43
CA GLU A 122 3.56 2.01 14.38
C GLU A 122 3.62 1.15 15.65
N SER A 123 4.16 -0.07 15.59
CA SER A 123 4.33 -0.93 16.76
C SER A 123 5.24 -0.30 17.82
N LEU A 124 6.11 0.63 17.41
CA LEU A 124 6.97 1.40 18.30
C LEU A 124 6.33 2.68 18.83
N LEU A 125 5.20 3.12 18.27
CA LEU A 125 4.50 4.34 18.67
C LEU A 125 3.45 4.08 19.77
N LEU A 126 3.21 2.82 20.10
CA LEU A 126 2.21 2.40 21.09
C LEU A 126 2.77 2.34 22.54
N PHE A 127 4.02 2.77 22.75
CA PHE A 127 4.70 2.75 24.04
C PHE A 127 5.34 4.10 24.37
#